data_AF-A0A959X4H8-F1
#
_entry.id   AF-A0A959X4H8-F1
#
_cell.length_a   1.000
_cell.length_b   1.000
_cell.length_c   1.000
_cell.angle_alpha   90.00
_cell.angle_beta   90.00
_cell.angle_gamma   90.00
#
_symmetry.space_group_name_H-M   'P 1'
#
loop_
_entity.id
_entity.type
_entity.pdbx_description
1 polymer ?
#
loop_
_entity_poly.entity_id
_entity_poly.type
_entity_poly.pdbx_seq_one_letter_code
_entity_poly.pdbx_strand_id
1 'polypeptide(L)'
;MTVTTTGEVFTRRWVVELMLDMAEYRGDVSRLRVVEPSVGGGAFVGPIVERLAASGAPWHELRDSLRGYDLRAEHVQDCRAIARSILDSAGCPIAEELAEAWFQVGDFLLADVPEADLVIGNPPYIRVENLDPALLAFYRHVCPTMTGRADIFVGFFEKGMDVLRPGGRLLYICADRWMRNGYGRDLRAKVVREFAVDDVLVMHDADAFDDKVSAYPAIVNLRRGKQSKVTVATAGELFAESAASDYLRWRRGETSRWSSPDAEAARMEHWHTTDAVWPDGSPDDLAWLSALDDLPALERADVKVGIGIATGADKIYIQKQADVEPSRLVPMVTPGAIKGPRFEWTGEHLVSPWHGRSLVDIADYPKLRSFYEHHGERLRSRNVAKRAATWWRTIDSFNPSLLERDLLVMQDMKLRSHPVRVPAGFYPHHGLTWFASDVWDLDVLGGLLLSDAVERQVAARCVRMRGGTLRFQPTVLRMVRIPQPTMVSAKTAVELASAFRAHDRVRASIAAASLFPER
;
A
#
# COMPACT_ATOMS: atom_id res chain seq x y z
N MET A 1 28.51 -1.91 -6.86
CA MET A 1 27.25 -2.07 -6.09
C MET A 1 26.26 -2.74 -7.01
N THR A 2 25.77 -3.93 -6.67
CA THR A 2 24.89 -4.71 -7.56
C THR A 2 23.45 -4.63 -7.07
N VAL A 3 22.63 -3.92 -7.83
CA VAL A 3 21.17 -4.06 -7.78
C VAL A 3 20.81 -5.36 -8.50
N THR A 4 20.11 -6.28 -7.83
CA THR A 4 19.84 -7.64 -8.36
C THR A 4 18.66 -7.70 -9.35
N THR A 5 17.86 -6.63 -9.45
CA THR A 5 16.73 -6.46 -10.38
C THR A 5 16.58 -5.00 -10.76
N THR A 6 16.50 -4.67 -12.05
CA THR A 6 16.54 -3.26 -12.53
C THR A 6 15.33 -2.42 -12.10
N GLY A 7 14.17 -3.05 -11.85
CA GLY A 7 12.96 -2.36 -11.37
C GLY A 7 12.39 -1.32 -12.35
N GLU A 8 12.78 -1.41 -13.63
CA GLU A 8 12.43 -0.49 -14.70
C GLU A 8 10.99 -0.69 -15.17
N VAL A 9 10.27 0.43 -15.31
CA VAL A 9 8.92 0.47 -15.88
C VAL A 9 8.83 1.73 -16.74
N PHE A 10 8.58 1.59 -18.04
CA PHE A 10 8.52 2.72 -18.97
C PHE A 10 7.15 3.39 -18.95
N THR A 11 7.15 4.72 -18.76
CA THR A 11 5.95 5.55 -18.66
C THR A 11 5.53 6.03 -20.04
N ARG A 12 4.25 5.90 -20.38
CA ARG A 12 3.75 6.35 -21.68
C ARG A 12 3.79 7.87 -21.82
N ARG A 13 4.05 8.33 -23.04
CA ARG A 13 4.16 9.76 -23.35
C ARG A 13 2.97 10.59 -22.88
N TRP A 14 1.73 10.15 -23.10
CA TRP A 14 0.54 10.90 -22.68
C TRP A 14 0.45 11.08 -21.14
N VAL A 15 0.99 10.13 -20.37
CA VAL A 15 1.08 10.22 -18.90
C VAL A 15 2.13 11.26 -18.50
N VAL A 16 3.28 11.28 -19.19
CA VAL A 16 4.33 12.29 -18.98
C VAL A 16 3.78 13.70 -19.24
N GLU A 17 3.08 13.89 -20.36
CA GLU A 17 2.46 15.18 -20.70
C GLU A 17 1.42 15.59 -19.65
N LEU A 18 0.58 14.65 -19.21
CA LEU A 18 -0.37 14.87 -18.10
C LEU A 18 0.34 15.31 -16.82
N MET A 19 1.44 14.66 -16.44
CA MET A 19 2.20 15.00 -15.23
C MET A 19 2.84 16.39 -15.34
N LEU A 20 3.51 16.71 -16.45
CA LEU A 20 4.09 18.04 -16.66
C LEU A 20 3.00 19.14 -16.61
N ASP A 21 1.82 18.82 -17.10
CA ASP A 21 0.65 19.68 -17.09
C ASP A 21 0.04 19.86 -15.70
N MET A 22 0.00 18.81 -14.88
CA MET A 22 -0.38 18.86 -13.46
C MET A 22 0.64 19.65 -12.63
N ALA A 23 1.92 19.56 -13.00
CA ALA A 23 3.02 20.31 -12.40
C ALA A 23 3.01 21.81 -12.74
N GLU A 24 2.10 22.25 -13.61
CA GLU A 24 2.07 23.62 -14.14
C GLU A 24 3.35 23.97 -14.94
N TYR A 25 4.07 22.97 -15.45
CA TYR A 25 5.27 23.13 -16.28
C TYR A 25 4.89 23.47 -17.73
N ARG A 26 4.22 24.61 -17.93
CA ARG A 26 3.68 25.07 -19.21
C ARG A 26 4.05 26.55 -19.45
N GLY A 27 4.08 26.97 -20.70
CA GLY A 27 4.40 28.35 -21.07
C GLY A 27 5.91 28.63 -20.96
N ASP A 28 6.29 29.73 -20.32
CA ASP A 28 7.71 30.04 -20.08
C ASP A 28 8.28 29.18 -18.93
N VAL A 29 8.84 28.04 -19.32
CA VAL A 29 9.47 27.08 -18.41
C VAL A 29 10.97 27.32 -18.24
N SER A 30 11.56 28.28 -18.96
CA SER A 30 13.01 28.48 -19.03
C SER A 30 13.66 28.81 -17.67
N ARG A 31 12.89 29.40 -16.76
CA ARG A 31 13.33 29.81 -15.43
C ARG A 31 13.21 28.73 -14.36
N LEU A 32 12.57 27.61 -14.70
CA LEU A 32 12.32 26.52 -13.77
C LEU A 32 13.47 25.52 -13.85
N ARG A 33 14.00 25.11 -12.70
CA ARG A 33 14.89 23.96 -12.61
C ARG A 33 14.11 22.69 -12.36
N VAL A 34 14.18 21.78 -13.33
CA VAL A 34 13.60 20.44 -13.29
C VAL A 34 14.66 19.42 -12.91
N VAL A 35 14.31 18.50 -12.02
CA VAL A 35 15.10 17.32 -11.68
C VAL A 35 14.31 16.06 -12.04
N GLU A 36 14.89 15.24 -12.90
CA GLU A 36 14.44 13.88 -13.21
C GLU A 36 15.42 12.92 -12.48
N PRO A 37 14.98 12.18 -11.45
CA PRO A 37 15.88 11.49 -10.55
C PRO A 37 16.35 10.10 -11.04
N SER A 38 15.73 9.56 -12.10
CA SER A 38 15.94 8.19 -12.57
C SER A 38 15.53 8.05 -14.04
N VAL A 39 16.34 8.62 -14.94
CA VAL A 39 15.90 8.95 -16.32
C VAL A 39 15.54 7.74 -17.17
N GLY A 40 16.09 6.56 -16.87
CA GLY A 40 15.77 5.34 -17.59
C GLY A 40 15.96 5.49 -19.10
N GLY A 41 14.99 5.01 -19.86
CA GLY A 41 14.95 5.18 -21.32
C GLY A 41 14.56 6.57 -21.82
N GLY A 42 14.49 7.59 -20.96
CA GLY A 42 14.25 8.98 -21.35
C GLY A 42 12.79 9.35 -21.60
N ALA A 43 11.83 8.62 -21.03
CA ALA A 43 10.39 8.89 -21.22
C ALA A 43 9.99 10.33 -20.84
N PHE A 44 10.53 10.85 -19.73
CA PHE A 44 10.32 12.25 -19.31
C PHE A 44 11.22 13.24 -20.06
N VAL A 45 12.38 12.79 -20.56
CA VAL A 45 13.40 13.64 -21.19
C VAL A 45 12.87 14.31 -22.44
N GLY A 46 12.25 13.54 -23.35
CA GLY A 46 11.72 14.09 -24.60
C GLY A 46 10.78 15.27 -24.37
N PRO A 47 9.63 15.09 -23.68
CA PRO A 47 8.68 16.15 -23.43
C PRO A 47 9.24 17.35 -22.63
N ILE A 48 10.15 17.14 -21.68
CA ILE A 48 10.80 18.25 -20.95
C ILE A 48 11.67 19.08 -21.89
N VAL A 49 12.51 18.44 -22.71
CA VAL A 49 13.42 19.13 -23.63
C VAL A 49 12.65 19.83 -24.74
N GLU A 50 11.57 19.24 -25.26
CA GLU A 50 10.68 19.89 -26.21
C GLU A 50 10.07 21.19 -25.64
N ARG A 51 9.60 21.17 -24.38
CA ARG A 51 9.07 22.37 -23.71
C ARG A 51 10.15 23.43 -23.46
N LEU A 52 11.37 23.02 -23.12
CA LEU A 52 12.52 23.94 -22.97
C LEU A 52 12.91 24.58 -24.31
N ALA A 53 13.00 23.78 -25.38
CA ALA A 53 13.32 24.26 -26.72
C ALA A 53 12.24 25.23 -27.26
N ALA A 54 10.98 24.99 -26.90
CA ALA A 54 9.86 25.86 -27.26
C ALA A 54 9.72 27.12 -26.39
N SER A 55 10.50 27.26 -25.31
CA SER A 55 10.38 28.40 -24.37
C SER A 55 10.77 29.75 -24.97
N GLY A 56 11.60 29.76 -26.02
CA GLY A 56 12.13 30.97 -26.65
C GLY A 56 13.25 31.68 -25.86
N ALA A 57 13.69 31.12 -24.73
CA ALA A 57 14.81 31.66 -23.98
C ALA A 57 16.14 31.43 -24.72
N PRO A 58 17.16 32.29 -24.50
CA PRO A 58 18.49 32.08 -25.06
C PRO A 58 19.07 30.74 -24.60
N TRP A 59 19.61 29.94 -25.53
CA TRP A 59 20.10 28.58 -25.25
C TRP A 59 21.05 28.47 -24.06
N HIS A 60 21.93 29.46 -23.88
CA HIS A 60 22.91 29.47 -22.79
C HIS A 60 22.27 29.64 -21.39
N GLU A 61 21.08 30.25 -21.30
CA GLU A 61 20.32 30.37 -20.05
C GLU A 61 19.69 29.04 -19.62
N LEU A 62 19.53 28.09 -20.55
CA LEU A 62 18.94 26.78 -20.28
C LEU A 62 19.93 25.78 -19.63
N ARG A 63 21.19 26.14 -19.44
CA ARG A 63 22.22 25.23 -18.90
C ARG A 63 21.84 24.62 -17.54
N ASP A 64 21.11 25.37 -16.72
CA ASP A 64 20.74 24.98 -15.36
C ASP A 64 19.26 24.61 -15.20
N SER A 65 18.50 24.49 -16.29
CA SER A 65 17.06 24.23 -16.26
C SER A 65 16.71 22.75 -16.07
N LEU A 66 17.63 21.82 -16.36
CA LEU A 66 17.39 20.39 -16.22
C LEU A 66 18.57 19.66 -15.57
N ARG A 67 18.26 18.73 -14.68
CA ARG A 67 19.19 17.71 -14.17
C ARG A 67 18.52 16.34 -14.22
N GLY A 68 19.20 15.38 -14.83
CA GLY A 68 18.76 14.00 -14.97
C GLY A 68 19.83 13.04 -14.45
N TYR A 69 19.42 12.06 -13.65
CA TYR A 69 20.34 11.08 -13.06
C TYR A 69 19.93 9.65 -13.45
N ASP A 70 20.91 8.78 -13.68
CA ASP A 70 20.71 7.33 -13.71
C ASP A 70 21.99 6.62 -13.24
N LEU A 71 21.83 5.43 -12.65
CA LEU A 71 22.96 4.58 -12.27
C LEU A 71 23.66 3.97 -13.49
N ARG A 72 22.95 3.84 -14.62
CA ARG A 72 23.44 3.18 -15.84
C ARG A 72 23.93 4.22 -16.84
N ALA A 73 25.19 4.09 -17.25
CA ALA A 73 25.80 4.99 -18.22
C ALA A 73 25.08 4.96 -19.58
N GLU A 74 24.55 3.81 -19.99
CA GLU A 74 23.79 3.66 -21.25
C GLU A 74 22.55 4.55 -21.29
N HIS A 75 21.73 4.55 -20.22
CA HIS A 75 20.54 5.39 -20.11
C HIS A 75 20.86 6.88 -20.20
N VAL A 76 21.95 7.30 -19.55
CA VAL A 76 22.43 8.68 -19.63
C VAL A 76 22.85 9.04 -21.05
N GLN A 77 23.53 8.15 -21.77
CA GLN A 77 23.90 8.39 -23.17
C GLN A 77 22.67 8.44 -24.08
N ASP A 78 21.69 7.57 -23.88
CA ASP A 78 20.43 7.57 -24.62
C ASP A 78 19.65 8.88 -24.41
N CYS A 79 19.54 9.33 -23.16
CA CYS A 79 18.90 10.60 -22.81
C CYS A 79 19.63 11.81 -23.45
N ARG A 80 20.98 11.79 -23.46
CA ARG A 80 21.76 12.82 -24.17
C ARG A 80 21.50 12.79 -25.68
N ALA A 81 21.40 11.61 -26.29
CA ALA A 81 21.08 11.48 -27.70
C ALA A 81 19.66 12.01 -28.03
N ILE A 82 18.66 11.68 -27.21
CA ILE A 82 17.29 12.21 -27.32
C ILE A 82 17.30 13.74 -27.22
N ALA A 83 17.94 14.29 -26.19
CA ALA A 83 18.00 15.73 -25.97
C ALA A 83 18.70 16.47 -27.12
N ARG A 84 19.85 15.96 -27.59
CA ARG A 84 20.57 16.52 -28.75
C ARG A 84 19.71 16.55 -30.00
N SER A 85 19.06 15.43 -30.32
CA SER A 85 18.18 15.34 -31.49
C SER A 85 17.08 16.41 -31.49
N ILE A 86 16.44 16.62 -30.33
CA ILE A 86 15.38 17.65 -30.17
C ILE A 86 15.98 19.06 -30.28
N LEU A 87 17.10 19.32 -29.62
CA LEU A 87 17.77 20.63 -29.61
C LEU A 87 18.32 21.01 -30.99
N ASP A 88 18.94 20.07 -31.70
CA ASP A 88 19.45 20.26 -33.06
C ASP A 88 18.29 20.56 -34.02
N SER A 89 17.19 19.82 -33.90
CA SER A 89 15.96 20.08 -34.68
C SER A 89 15.37 21.47 -34.40
N ALA A 90 15.57 21.99 -33.18
CA ALA A 90 15.16 23.33 -32.78
C ALA A 90 16.20 24.43 -33.11
N GLY A 91 17.34 24.08 -33.71
CA GLY A 91 18.38 25.04 -34.11
C GLY A 91 19.29 25.50 -32.97
N CYS A 92 19.48 24.70 -31.93
CA CYS A 92 20.38 25.00 -30.82
C CYS A 92 21.86 24.78 -31.22
N PRO A 93 22.73 25.81 -31.18
CA PRO A 93 24.15 25.66 -31.55
C PRO A 93 25.00 24.99 -30.47
N ILE A 94 24.46 24.80 -29.26
CA ILE A 94 25.15 24.24 -28.08
C ILE A 94 24.45 22.98 -27.55
N ALA A 95 23.79 22.22 -28.44
CA ALA A 95 23.00 21.05 -28.07
C ALA A 95 23.78 20.00 -27.27
N GLU A 96 25.02 19.71 -27.68
CA GLU A 96 25.92 18.80 -26.96
C GLU A 96 26.22 19.30 -25.54
N GLU A 97 26.60 20.57 -25.40
CA GLU A 97 26.96 21.16 -24.10
C GLU A 97 25.76 21.11 -23.12
N LEU A 98 24.56 21.42 -23.60
CA LEU A 98 23.35 21.34 -22.79
C LEU A 98 23.03 19.90 -22.38
N ALA A 99 23.09 18.95 -23.33
CA ALA A 99 22.83 17.54 -23.03
C ALA A 99 23.84 16.97 -22.02
N GLU A 100 25.13 17.30 -22.15
CA GLU A 100 26.16 16.91 -21.18
C GLU A 100 25.94 17.55 -19.80
N ALA A 101 25.55 18.83 -19.76
CA ALA A 101 25.25 19.53 -18.53
C ALA A 101 23.98 19.01 -17.82
N TRP A 102 23.00 18.52 -18.57
CA TRP A 102 21.73 18.06 -18.02
C TRP A 102 21.78 16.64 -17.47
N PHE A 103 22.47 15.69 -18.12
CA PHE A 103 22.39 14.27 -17.73
C PHE A 103 23.70 13.74 -17.15
N GLN A 104 23.65 13.17 -15.93
CA GLN A 104 24.80 12.61 -15.23
C GLN A 104 24.59 11.14 -14.84
N VAL A 105 25.67 10.36 -14.91
CA VAL A 105 25.70 9.02 -14.28
C VAL A 105 25.89 9.23 -12.78
N GLY A 106 24.93 8.78 -11.98
CA GLY A 106 24.96 9.01 -10.54
C GLY A 106 23.80 8.38 -9.80
N ASP A 107 24.03 8.10 -8.52
CA ASP A 107 23.00 7.65 -7.59
C ASP A 107 22.27 8.88 -7.03
N PHE A 108 21.04 9.15 -7.48
CA PHE A 108 20.25 10.30 -7.03
C PHE A 108 20.11 10.39 -5.49
N LEU A 109 20.01 9.25 -4.80
CA LEU A 109 19.87 9.24 -3.34
C LEU A 109 21.15 9.70 -2.63
N LEU A 110 22.30 9.57 -3.27
CA LEU A 110 23.62 9.93 -2.71
C LEU A 110 24.25 11.15 -3.40
N ALA A 111 23.68 11.61 -4.51
CA ALA A 111 24.19 12.74 -5.27
C ALA A 111 23.98 14.07 -4.54
N ASP A 112 24.89 15.01 -4.82
CA ASP A 112 24.68 16.42 -4.54
C ASP A 112 23.76 16.99 -5.63
N VAL A 113 22.50 17.17 -5.28
CA VAL A 113 21.43 17.55 -6.20
C VAL A 113 21.10 19.02 -5.94
N PRO A 114 21.13 19.88 -6.97
CA PRO A 114 20.82 21.30 -6.77
C PRO A 114 19.35 21.51 -6.43
N GLU A 115 19.04 22.62 -5.77
CA GLU A 115 17.66 23.00 -5.48
C GLU A 115 16.82 23.10 -6.76
N ALA A 116 15.59 22.57 -6.71
CA ALA A 116 14.69 22.42 -7.86
C ALA A 116 13.35 23.13 -7.64
N ASP A 117 12.76 23.60 -8.73
CA ASP A 117 11.38 24.09 -8.77
C ASP A 117 10.41 22.93 -9.07
N LEU A 118 10.88 21.91 -9.80
CA LEU A 118 10.13 20.69 -10.11
C LEU A 118 11.03 19.45 -9.98
N VAL A 119 10.57 18.46 -9.23
CA VAL A 119 11.10 17.09 -9.26
C VAL A 119 10.04 16.20 -9.88
N ILE A 120 10.34 15.49 -10.96
CA ILE A 120 9.34 14.72 -11.71
C ILE A 120 9.92 13.41 -12.22
N GLY A 121 9.12 12.33 -12.26
CA GLY A 121 9.56 11.07 -12.85
C GLY A 121 8.79 9.84 -12.39
N ASN A 122 9.35 8.67 -12.70
CA ASN A 122 8.87 7.36 -12.29
C ASN A 122 9.98 6.63 -11.49
N PRO A 123 10.03 6.78 -10.15
CA PRO A 123 11.06 6.15 -9.33
C PRO A 123 11.07 4.61 -9.42
N PRO A 124 12.21 3.95 -9.15
CA PRO A 124 12.35 2.51 -9.30
C PRO A 124 11.53 1.69 -8.27
N TYR A 125 10.99 0.55 -8.71
CA TYR A 125 10.13 -0.34 -7.90
C TYR A 125 10.93 -1.50 -7.27
N ILE A 126 11.93 -1.16 -6.47
CA ILE A 126 12.83 -2.15 -5.85
C ILE A 126 12.53 -2.27 -4.36
N ARG A 127 12.25 -3.48 -3.89
CA ARG A 127 12.11 -3.77 -2.46
C ARG A 127 13.46 -3.71 -1.76
N VAL A 128 13.49 -3.15 -0.55
CA VAL A 128 14.75 -3.04 0.23
C VAL A 128 15.41 -4.38 0.52
N GLU A 129 14.65 -5.49 0.55
CA GLU A 129 15.22 -6.83 0.71
C GLU A 129 16.07 -7.30 -0.48
N ASN A 130 15.92 -6.67 -1.65
CA ASN A 130 16.70 -6.97 -2.85
C ASN A 130 17.95 -6.08 -2.98
N LEU A 131 18.17 -5.17 -2.03
CA LEU A 131 19.34 -4.31 -1.97
C LEU A 131 20.46 -4.94 -1.14
N ASP A 132 21.70 -4.60 -1.48
CA ASP A 132 22.85 -4.91 -0.63
C ASP A 132 22.66 -4.30 0.78
N PRO A 133 22.87 -5.05 1.88
CA PRO A 133 22.64 -4.55 3.23
C PRO A 133 23.46 -3.33 3.62
N ALA A 134 24.71 -3.19 3.12
CA ALA A 134 25.55 -2.03 3.41
C ALA A 134 25.03 -0.80 2.65
N LEU A 135 24.67 -0.97 1.37
CA LEU A 135 24.03 0.09 0.58
C LEU A 135 22.71 0.56 1.22
N LEU A 136 21.86 -0.37 1.66
CA LEU A 136 20.62 -0.04 2.35
C LEU A 136 20.87 0.75 3.65
N ALA A 137 21.96 0.44 4.38
CA ALA A 137 22.33 1.20 5.56
C ALA A 137 22.70 2.65 5.23
N PHE A 138 23.44 2.88 4.14
CA PHE A 138 23.72 4.24 3.65
C PHE A 138 22.45 4.98 3.22
N TYR A 139 21.58 4.34 2.43
CA TYR A 139 20.30 4.94 2.02
C TYR A 139 19.42 5.32 3.22
N ARG A 140 19.35 4.47 4.25
CA ARG A 140 18.60 4.80 5.48
C ARG A 140 19.21 5.90 6.32
N HIS A 141 20.53 6.07 6.24
CA HIS A 141 21.20 7.15 6.92
C HIS A 141 20.87 8.51 6.29
N VAL A 142 20.84 8.59 4.95
CA VAL A 142 20.53 9.83 4.23
C VAL A 142 19.02 10.08 4.06
N CYS A 143 18.23 9.01 3.98
CA CYS A 143 16.76 9.03 3.85
C CYS A 143 16.11 8.27 5.02
N PRO A 144 16.01 8.88 6.21
CA PRO A 144 15.49 8.23 7.41
C PRO A 144 14.03 7.75 7.31
N THR A 145 13.24 8.25 6.36
CA THR A 145 11.86 7.77 6.15
C THR A 145 11.80 6.36 5.55
N MET A 146 12.93 5.82 5.04
CA MET A 146 13.04 4.45 4.50
C MET A 146 13.01 3.37 5.59
N THR A 147 11.88 3.23 6.28
CA THR A 147 11.72 2.30 7.40
C THR A 147 11.22 0.92 6.97
N GLY A 148 11.43 -0.08 7.84
CA GLY A 148 10.80 -1.40 7.69
C GLY A 148 11.08 -2.10 6.35
N ARG A 149 10.00 -2.50 5.67
CA ARG A 149 10.03 -3.18 4.36
C ARG A 149 9.54 -2.25 3.24
N ALA A 150 10.03 -1.01 3.26
CA ALA A 150 9.75 -0.03 2.23
C ALA A 150 10.27 -0.48 0.85
N ASP A 151 9.75 0.15 -0.19
CA ASP A 151 10.37 0.15 -1.51
C ASP A 151 11.34 1.34 -1.61
N ILE A 152 12.33 1.25 -2.50
CA ILE A 152 13.37 2.27 -2.66
C ILE A 152 12.80 3.65 -3.03
N PHE A 153 11.64 3.70 -3.72
CA PHE A 153 10.98 4.96 -4.09
C PHE A 153 10.66 5.85 -2.88
N VAL A 154 10.58 5.30 -1.65
CA VAL A 154 10.42 6.11 -0.43
C VAL A 154 11.61 7.05 -0.25
N GLY A 155 12.83 6.60 -0.52
CA GLY A 155 14.03 7.44 -0.49
C GLY A 155 14.00 8.50 -1.60
N PHE A 156 13.43 8.19 -2.76
CA PHE A 156 13.27 9.13 -3.86
C PHE A 156 12.29 10.24 -3.50
N PHE A 157 11.15 9.91 -2.88
CA PHE A 157 10.24 10.92 -2.35
C PHE A 157 10.95 11.82 -1.34
N GLU A 158 11.69 11.23 -0.40
CA GLU A 158 12.39 11.99 0.63
C GLU A 158 13.41 12.96 0.05
N LYS A 159 14.35 12.45 -0.75
CA LYS A 159 15.40 13.27 -1.38
C LYS A 159 14.82 14.28 -2.36
N GLY A 160 13.82 13.89 -3.15
CA GLY A 160 13.12 14.78 -4.06
C GLY A 160 12.43 15.93 -3.33
N MET A 161 11.77 15.66 -2.21
CA MET A 161 11.17 16.70 -1.37
C MET A 161 12.23 17.63 -0.76
N ASP A 162 13.37 17.09 -0.32
CA ASP A 162 14.43 17.86 0.35
C ASP A 162 15.09 18.90 -0.56
N VAL A 163 15.16 18.63 -1.86
CA VAL A 163 15.76 19.54 -2.84
C VAL A 163 14.78 20.60 -3.36
N LEU A 164 13.50 20.53 -2.99
CA LEU A 164 12.52 21.50 -3.46
C LEU A 164 12.70 22.86 -2.82
N ARG A 165 12.66 23.91 -3.64
CA ARG A 165 12.49 25.28 -3.18
C ARG A 165 11.10 25.49 -2.56
N PRO A 166 10.90 26.53 -1.73
CA PRO A 166 9.56 26.92 -1.30
C PRO A 166 8.63 27.13 -2.51
N GLY A 167 7.46 26.49 -2.52
CA GLY A 167 6.54 26.51 -3.65
C GLY A 167 6.86 25.52 -4.77
N GLY A 168 8.05 24.90 -4.77
CA GLY A 168 8.44 23.86 -5.72
C GLY A 168 7.57 22.60 -5.56
N ARG A 169 7.51 21.79 -6.63
CA ARG A 169 6.61 20.64 -6.73
C ARG A 169 7.37 19.33 -6.97
N LEU A 170 6.88 18.25 -6.37
CA LEU A 170 7.30 16.88 -6.67
C LEU A 170 6.12 16.13 -7.28
N LEU A 171 6.31 15.58 -8.48
CA LEU A 171 5.32 14.77 -9.17
C LEU A 171 5.90 13.41 -9.54
N TYR A 172 5.48 12.37 -8.82
CA TYR A 172 5.84 11.00 -9.16
C TYR A 172 4.63 10.18 -9.55
N ILE A 173 4.81 9.36 -10.60
CA ILE A 173 3.98 8.19 -10.83
C ILE A 173 4.66 7.00 -10.15
N CYS A 174 4.06 6.46 -9.09
CA CYS A 174 4.64 5.34 -8.34
C CYS A 174 3.60 4.56 -7.55
N ALA A 175 4.01 3.49 -6.88
CA ALA A 175 3.09 2.70 -6.06
C ALA A 175 2.55 3.52 -4.88
N ASP A 176 1.22 3.65 -4.81
CA ASP A 176 0.52 4.49 -3.83
C ASP A 176 0.48 3.91 -2.40
N ARG A 177 1.06 2.72 -2.23
CA ARG A 177 1.01 1.90 -1.01
C ARG A 177 1.62 2.58 0.20
N TRP A 178 2.56 3.51 0.02
CA TRP A 178 3.14 4.28 1.12
C TRP A 178 2.10 5.13 1.86
N MET A 179 0.98 5.48 1.22
CA MET A 179 -0.13 6.20 1.86
C MET A 179 -0.88 5.34 2.89
N ARG A 180 -0.84 4.00 2.75
CA ARG A 180 -1.62 3.06 3.58
C ARG A 180 -0.78 2.03 4.36
N ASN A 181 0.47 1.81 3.97
CA ASN A 181 1.37 0.89 4.67
C ASN A 181 2.04 1.53 5.89
N GLY A 182 2.36 0.70 6.87
CA GLY A 182 3.08 1.11 8.08
C GLY A 182 4.48 1.68 7.79
N TYR A 183 5.19 1.17 6.77
CA TYR A 183 6.51 1.70 6.41
C TYR A 183 6.47 3.16 5.94
N GLY A 184 5.33 3.63 5.43
CA GLY A 184 5.18 4.98 4.91
C GLY A 184 4.86 6.02 5.97
N ARG A 185 4.75 5.64 7.26
CA ARG A 185 4.38 6.54 8.35
C ARG A 185 5.27 7.77 8.41
N ASP A 186 6.58 7.58 8.43
CA ASP A 186 7.51 8.69 8.59
C ASP A 186 7.58 9.58 7.34
N LEU A 187 7.35 8.99 6.15
CA LEU A 187 7.17 9.75 4.91
C LEU A 187 5.91 10.62 4.98
N ARG A 188 4.76 10.07 5.40
CA ARG A 188 3.52 10.84 5.61
C ARG A 188 3.70 11.95 6.66
N ALA A 189 4.43 11.67 7.73
CA ALA A 189 4.76 12.67 8.75
C ALA A 189 5.57 13.84 8.17
N LYS A 190 6.55 13.56 7.28
CA LYS A 190 7.31 14.58 6.57
C LYS A 190 6.42 15.42 5.67
N VAL A 191 5.53 14.78 4.89
CA VAL A 191 4.57 15.49 4.03
C VAL A 191 3.69 16.43 4.84
N VAL A 192 3.00 15.92 5.87
CA VAL A 192 2.08 16.75 6.71
C VAL A 192 2.77 17.94 7.36
N ARG A 193 4.06 17.82 7.70
CA ARG A 193 4.82 18.87 8.37
C ARG A 193 5.25 20.01 7.43
N GLU A 194 5.62 19.68 6.20
CA GLU A 194 6.38 20.61 5.33
C GLU A 194 5.80 20.80 3.93
N PHE A 195 4.85 19.95 3.52
CA PHE A 195 4.32 19.89 2.16
C PHE A 195 2.80 19.90 2.13
N ALA A 196 2.27 20.35 1.00
CA ALA A 196 0.88 20.22 0.62
C ALA A 196 0.74 19.07 -0.37
N VAL A 197 -0.29 18.24 -0.21
CA VAL A 197 -0.76 17.36 -1.27
C VAL A 197 -1.73 18.17 -2.12
N ASP A 198 -1.33 18.49 -3.34
CA ASP A 198 -2.16 19.26 -4.28
C ASP A 198 -3.00 18.33 -5.16
N ASP A 199 -2.45 17.16 -5.56
CA ASP A 199 -3.17 16.17 -6.35
C ASP A 199 -2.81 14.73 -5.98
N VAL A 200 -3.81 13.84 -6.01
CA VAL A 200 -3.66 12.39 -6.06
C VAL A 200 -4.55 11.85 -7.17
N LEU A 201 -3.95 11.30 -8.23
CA LEU A 201 -4.65 10.61 -9.31
C LEU A 201 -4.30 9.13 -9.25
N VAL A 202 -5.24 8.32 -8.77
CA VAL A 202 -5.14 6.85 -8.70
C VAL A 202 -5.28 6.27 -10.11
N MET A 203 -4.33 5.43 -10.52
CA MET A 203 -4.25 4.87 -11.88
C MET A 203 -4.19 3.34 -11.87
N HIS A 204 -4.84 2.68 -10.91
CA HIS A 204 -4.74 1.22 -10.70
C HIS A 204 -5.15 0.39 -11.91
N ASP A 205 -6.13 0.88 -12.68
CA ASP A 205 -6.69 0.17 -13.84
C ASP A 205 -6.29 0.81 -15.18
N ALA A 206 -5.64 1.98 -15.16
CA ALA A 206 -5.27 2.71 -16.37
C ALA A 206 -4.01 2.15 -17.03
N ASP A 207 -3.95 2.24 -18.36
CA ASP A 207 -2.82 1.77 -19.17
C ASP A 207 -1.67 2.81 -19.18
N ALA A 208 -1.06 3.02 -18.02
CA ALA A 208 -0.08 4.08 -17.77
C ALA A 208 1.36 3.74 -18.24
N PHE A 209 1.65 2.46 -18.46
CA PHE A 209 2.98 1.95 -18.74
C PHE A 209 3.02 1.16 -20.06
N ASP A 210 4.20 1.01 -20.65
CA ASP A 210 4.35 0.24 -21.90
C ASP A 210 4.09 -1.26 -21.69
N ASP A 211 4.45 -1.77 -20.50
CA ASP A 211 4.17 -3.14 -20.08
C ASP A 211 3.02 -3.22 -19.08
N LYS A 212 2.27 -4.33 -19.12
CA LYS A 212 1.28 -4.66 -18.08
C LYS A 212 1.98 -4.97 -16.76
N VAL A 213 2.16 -3.95 -15.93
CA VAL A 213 2.70 -4.09 -14.57
C VAL A 213 1.57 -4.18 -13.54
N SER A 214 1.70 -5.10 -12.58
CA SER A 214 0.80 -5.17 -11.42
C SER A 214 1.27 -4.20 -10.32
N ALA A 215 1.64 -2.98 -10.70
CA ALA A 215 1.98 -1.89 -9.79
C ALA A 215 0.72 -1.04 -9.63
N TYR A 216 0.25 -0.84 -8.41
CA TYR A 216 -0.91 0.00 -8.09
C TYR A 216 -0.48 1.47 -8.15
N PRO A 217 -0.48 2.13 -9.32
CA PRO A 217 0.21 3.38 -9.49
C PRO A 217 -0.72 4.54 -9.13
N ALA A 218 -0.14 5.62 -8.64
CA ALA A 218 -0.81 6.90 -8.57
C ALA A 218 0.18 7.99 -8.96
N ILE A 219 -0.33 9.04 -9.62
CA ILE A 219 0.38 10.31 -9.73
C ILE A 219 0.10 11.09 -8.45
N VAL A 220 1.15 11.44 -7.72
CA VAL A 220 1.08 12.28 -6.52
C VAL A 220 1.81 13.59 -6.78
N ASN A 221 1.11 14.71 -6.62
CA ASN A 221 1.66 16.06 -6.71
C ASN A 221 1.77 16.67 -5.31
N LEU A 222 3.01 16.80 -4.84
CA LEU A 222 3.35 17.45 -3.58
C LEU A 222 3.93 18.83 -3.85
N ARG A 223 3.54 19.84 -3.08
CA ARG A 223 4.12 21.19 -3.15
C ARG A 223 4.72 21.58 -1.82
N ARG A 224 5.95 22.09 -1.82
CA ARG A 224 6.59 22.57 -0.57
C ARG A 224 5.86 23.81 -0.06
N GLY A 225 5.23 23.73 1.10
CA GLY A 225 4.40 24.79 1.64
C GLY A 225 3.21 24.27 2.43
N LYS A 226 2.31 25.19 2.82
CA LYS A 226 1.13 24.86 3.61
C LYS A 226 0.07 24.15 2.76
N GLN A 227 -0.57 23.15 3.35
CA GLN A 227 -1.73 22.47 2.79
C GLN A 227 -2.83 23.47 2.44
N SER A 228 -3.42 23.28 1.26
CA SER A 228 -4.61 23.98 0.78
C SER A 228 -5.66 22.96 0.34
N LYS A 229 -6.52 23.34 -0.61
CA LYS A 229 -7.39 22.38 -1.30
C LYS A 229 -6.56 21.33 -2.03
N VAL A 230 -7.12 20.13 -2.13
CA VAL A 230 -6.51 18.97 -2.78
C VAL A 230 -7.47 18.39 -3.80
N THR A 231 -6.93 17.99 -4.95
CA THR A 231 -7.67 17.30 -6.00
C THR A 231 -7.43 15.80 -5.88
N VAL A 232 -8.50 15.03 -5.74
CA VAL A 232 -8.43 13.57 -5.70
C VAL A 232 -9.18 13.02 -6.90
N ALA A 233 -8.56 12.10 -7.62
CA ALA A 233 -9.14 11.49 -8.79
C ALA A 233 -8.80 10.00 -8.89
N THR A 234 -9.69 9.25 -9.52
CA THR A 234 -9.53 7.83 -9.83
C THR A 234 -9.76 7.63 -11.31
N ALA A 235 -8.73 7.13 -12.00
CA ALA A 235 -8.79 6.73 -13.39
C ALA A 235 -9.36 5.31 -13.52
N GLY A 236 -10.31 5.15 -14.44
CA GLY A 236 -10.83 3.85 -14.87
C GLY A 236 -9.95 3.17 -15.93
N GLU A 237 -10.36 1.98 -16.35
CA GLU A 237 -9.61 1.13 -17.30
C GLU A 237 -9.32 1.81 -18.65
N LEU A 238 -10.24 2.65 -19.10
CA LEU A 238 -10.17 3.33 -20.39
C LEU A 238 -9.54 4.74 -20.30
N PHE A 239 -9.00 5.11 -19.14
CA PHE A 239 -8.37 6.42 -18.96
C PHE A 239 -7.08 6.53 -19.79
N ALA A 240 -7.15 7.36 -20.83
CA ALA A 240 -6.07 7.63 -21.76
C ALA A 240 -5.99 9.13 -22.10
N GLU A 241 -5.29 9.50 -23.18
CA GLU A 241 -4.99 10.89 -23.56
C GLU A 241 -6.21 11.84 -23.62
N SER A 242 -7.34 11.38 -24.18
CA SER A 242 -8.57 12.19 -24.24
C SER A 242 -9.15 12.45 -22.84
N ALA A 243 -9.26 11.41 -22.02
CA ALA A 243 -9.78 11.51 -20.65
C ALA A 243 -8.84 12.35 -19.76
N ALA A 244 -7.51 12.24 -19.97
CA ALA A 244 -6.52 13.09 -19.32
C ALA A 244 -6.70 14.57 -19.68
N SER A 245 -6.99 14.87 -20.94
CA SER A 245 -7.27 16.23 -21.41
C SER A 245 -8.53 16.82 -20.78
N ASP A 246 -9.60 16.01 -20.66
CA ASP A 246 -10.84 16.42 -20.01
C ASP A 246 -10.67 16.63 -18.51
N TYR A 247 -9.95 15.71 -17.83
CA TYR A 247 -9.55 15.85 -16.43
C TYR A 247 -8.78 17.15 -16.20
N LEU A 248 -7.78 17.43 -17.04
CA LEU A 248 -6.99 18.65 -16.96
C LEU A 248 -7.82 19.92 -17.19
N ARG A 249 -8.82 19.88 -18.08
CA ARG A 249 -9.76 20.98 -18.31
C ARG A 249 -10.61 21.22 -17.06
N TRP A 250 -11.15 20.15 -16.48
CA TRP A 250 -11.90 20.23 -15.22
C TRP A 250 -11.05 20.75 -14.06
N ARG A 251 -9.82 20.25 -13.90
CA ARG A 251 -8.90 20.62 -12.81
C ARG A 251 -8.64 22.13 -12.78
N ARG A 252 -8.57 22.78 -13.96
CA ARG A 252 -8.41 24.24 -14.10
C ARG A 252 -9.69 25.03 -13.83
N GLY A 253 -10.84 24.36 -13.82
CA GLY A 253 -12.13 24.97 -13.55
C GLY A 253 -12.48 25.09 -12.06
N GLU A 254 -13.64 25.67 -11.79
CA GLU A 254 -14.12 25.98 -10.45
C GLU A 254 -15.00 24.89 -9.83
N THR A 255 -15.53 23.97 -10.65
CA THR A 255 -16.45 22.93 -10.16
C THR A 255 -15.75 21.98 -9.19
N SER A 256 -16.47 21.59 -8.13
CA SER A 256 -15.91 20.77 -7.05
C SER A 256 -15.86 19.27 -7.37
N ARG A 257 -16.61 18.80 -8.37
CA ARG A 257 -16.68 17.39 -8.78
C ARG A 257 -16.73 17.26 -10.29
N TRP A 258 -16.26 16.12 -10.77
CA TRP A 258 -16.34 15.66 -12.14
C TRP A 258 -16.41 14.15 -12.19
N SER A 259 -17.18 13.63 -13.14
CA SER A 259 -17.30 12.20 -13.39
C SER A 259 -17.49 12.00 -14.88
N SER A 260 -16.81 10.98 -15.40
CA SER A 260 -16.94 10.46 -16.75
C SER A 260 -16.90 8.93 -16.68
N PRO A 261 -17.19 8.22 -17.78
CA PRO A 261 -17.02 6.76 -17.84
C PRO A 261 -15.59 6.29 -17.50
N ASP A 262 -14.60 7.17 -17.68
CA ASP A 262 -13.18 6.83 -17.61
C ASP A 262 -12.47 7.41 -16.39
N ALA A 263 -13.11 8.31 -15.62
CA ALA A 263 -12.56 8.84 -14.38
C ALA A 263 -13.59 9.52 -13.49
N GLU A 264 -13.31 9.53 -12.20
CA GLU A 264 -14.01 10.34 -11.20
C GLU A 264 -13.01 11.26 -10.51
N ALA A 265 -13.37 12.51 -10.29
CA ALA A 265 -12.52 13.47 -9.61
C ALA A 265 -13.32 14.44 -8.75
N ALA A 266 -12.71 14.91 -7.67
CA ALA A 266 -13.31 15.92 -6.83
C ALA A 266 -12.27 16.68 -6.00
N ARG A 267 -12.66 17.87 -5.54
CA ARG A 267 -11.83 18.80 -4.79
C ARG A 267 -12.24 18.78 -3.32
N MET A 268 -11.28 18.54 -2.45
CA MET A 268 -11.46 18.57 -1.00
C MET A 268 -10.84 19.83 -0.41
N GLU A 269 -11.41 20.34 0.69
CA GLU A 269 -10.94 21.58 1.34
C GLU A 269 -9.61 21.39 2.09
N HIS A 270 -9.31 20.16 2.51
CA HIS A 270 -8.08 19.82 3.22
C HIS A 270 -7.64 18.39 2.89
N TRP A 271 -6.35 18.13 3.06
CA TRP A 271 -5.80 16.77 3.08
C TRP A 271 -5.71 16.26 4.52
N HIS A 272 -5.34 14.99 4.67
CA HIS A 272 -5.05 14.39 5.97
C HIS A 272 -4.02 15.20 6.76
N THR A 273 -4.27 15.35 8.07
CA THR A 273 -3.48 16.20 8.98
C THR A 273 -2.55 15.40 9.90
N THR A 274 -2.48 14.08 9.72
CA THR A 274 -1.67 13.20 10.57
C THR A 274 -0.87 12.21 9.74
N ASP A 275 0.11 11.57 10.38
CA ASP A 275 0.94 10.51 9.82
C ASP A 275 0.26 9.12 9.82
N ALA A 276 -1.01 9.06 10.25
CA ALA A 276 -1.84 7.87 10.15
C ALA A 276 -2.08 7.48 8.69
N VAL A 277 -2.71 6.33 8.48
CA VAL A 277 -3.11 5.87 7.14
C VAL A 277 -3.98 6.92 6.45
N TRP A 278 -3.63 7.26 5.22
CA TRP A 278 -4.45 8.09 4.34
C TRP A 278 -5.37 7.18 3.52
N PRO A 279 -6.67 7.13 3.84
CA PRO A 279 -7.60 6.23 3.18
C PRO A 279 -7.79 6.61 1.71
N ASP A 280 -8.03 5.60 0.89
CA ASP A 280 -8.44 5.72 -0.50
C ASP A 280 -9.97 5.84 -0.60
N GLY A 281 -10.48 6.51 -1.64
CA GLY A 281 -11.91 6.63 -1.89
C GLY A 281 -12.34 7.96 -2.50
N SER A 282 -13.59 8.01 -2.97
CA SER A 282 -14.21 9.26 -3.43
C SER A 282 -14.33 10.28 -2.28
N PRO A 283 -14.51 11.59 -2.55
CA PRO A 283 -14.73 12.53 -1.45
C PRO A 283 -15.96 12.28 -0.60
N ASP A 284 -17.01 11.63 -1.13
CA ASP A 284 -18.11 11.15 -0.27
C ASP A 284 -17.67 10.01 0.64
N ASP A 285 -16.81 9.11 0.15
CA ASP A 285 -16.23 8.05 0.96
C ASP A 285 -15.38 8.66 2.08
N LEU A 286 -14.52 9.63 1.75
CA LEU A 286 -13.63 10.28 2.73
C LEU A 286 -14.41 11.13 3.74
N ALA A 287 -15.45 11.86 3.31
CA ALA A 287 -16.34 12.60 4.21
C ALA A 287 -17.11 11.65 5.14
N TRP A 288 -17.67 10.57 4.59
CA TRP A 288 -18.33 9.54 5.38
C TRP A 288 -17.37 8.89 6.38
N LEU A 289 -16.14 8.55 5.98
CA LEU A 289 -15.10 8.01 6.87
C LEU A 289 -14.74 8.97 7.99
N SER A 290 -14.73 10.28 7.74
CA SER A 290 -14.50 11.30 8.77
C SER A 290 -15.68 11.38 9.76
N ALA A 291 -16.92 11.25 9.29
CA ALA A 291 -18.10 11.21 10.16
C ALA A 291 -18.12 9.98 11.08
N LEU A 292 -17.36 8.93 10.75
CA LEU A 292 -17.22 7.75 11.62
C LEU A 292 -16.28 7.97 12.80
N ASP A 293 -15.54 9.07 12.88
CA ASP A 293 -14.59 9.29 13.98
C ASP A 293 -15.27 9.44 15.35
N ASP A 294 -16.57 9.74 15.37
CA ASP A 294 -17.42 9.74 16.57
C ASP A 294 -17.72 8.32 17.09
N LEU A 295 -17.53 7.30 16.26
CA LEU A 295 -17.69 5.90 16.64
C LEU A 295 -16.37 5.31 17.18
N PRO A 296 -16.41 4.41 18.17
CA PRO A 296 -15.21 3.76 18.69
C PRO A 296 -14.57 2.82 17.66
N ALA A 297 -13.24 2.65 17.75
CA ALA A 297 -12.54 1.55 17.11
C ALA A 297 -13.04 0.19 17.62
N LEU A 298 -12.90 -0.88 16.84
CA LEU A 298 -13.27 -2.26 17.26
C LEU A 298 -12.87 -2.59 18.71
N GLU A 299 -11.61 -2.38 19.09
CA GLU A 299 -11.11 -2.71 20.43
C GLU A 299 -11.71 -1.85 21.54
N ARG A 300 -12.11 -0.60 21.22
CA ARG A 300 -12.83 0.29 22.15
C ARG A 300 -14.34 0.00 22.19
N ALA A 301 -14.83 -0.85 21.30
CA ALA A 301 -16.19 -1.38 21.26
C ALA A 301 -16.25 -2.83 21.76
N ASP A 302 -15.36 -3.22 22.68
CA ASP A 302 -15.31 -4.56 23.28
C ASP A 302 -15.08 -5.73 22.30
N VAL A 303 -14.41 -5.49 21.17
CA VAL A 303 -14.02 -6.54 20.21
C VAL A 303 -12.51 -6.78 20.28
N LYS A 304 -12.11 -7.97 20.72
CA LYS A 304 -10.72 -8.45 20.65
C LYS A 304 -10.44 -8.93 19.23
N VAL A 305 -9.34 -8.48 18.63
CA VAL A 305 -8.94 -8.86 17.26
C VAL A 305 -7.48 -9.30 17.21
N GLY A 306 -7.19 -10.36 16.45
CA GLY A 306 -5.82 -10.82 16.24
C GLY A 306 -5.69 -11.76 15.05
N ILE A 307 -4.45 -12.13 14.75
CA ILE A 307 -4.13 -13.09 13.68
C ILE A 307 -3.95 -14.50 14.27
N GLY A 308 -4.30 -15.52 13.50
CA GLY A 308 -3.99 -16.91 13.86
C GLY A 308 -2.48 -17.20 13.88
N ILE A 309 -2.10 -18.40 14.32
CA ILE A 309 -0.70 -18.77 14.56
C ILE A 309 0.11 -18.88 13.25
N ALA A 310 1.22 -18.15 13.16
CA ALA A 310 2.21 -18.36 12.12
C ALA A 310 3.19 -19.46 12.54
N THR A 311 3.23 -20.56 11.78
CA THR A 311 4.09 -21.71 12.10
C THR A 311 5.50 -21.54 11.54
N GLY A 312 5.63 -20.83 10.40
CA GLY A 312 6.86 -20.73 9.62
C GLY A 312 7.22 -21.99 8.83
N ALA A 313 6.40 -23.05 8.91
CA ALA A 313 6.52 -24.25 8.08
C ALA A 313 5.18 -25.02 8.08
N ASP A 314 4.13 -24.41 7.51
CA ASP A 314 2.76 -24.95 7.58
C ASP A 314 2.67 -26.39 7.08
N LYS A 315 3.40 -26.75 6.01
CA LYS A 315 3.46 -28.12 5.46
C LYS A 315 3.95 -29.18 6.47
N ILE A 316 4.58 -28.76 7.56
CA ILE A 316 5.10 -29.64 8.62
C ILE A 316 4.19 -29.55 9.84
N TYR A 317 3.89 -28.33 10.31
CA TYR A 317 3.12 -28.15 11.54
C TYR A 317 1.62 -28.41 11.38
N ILE A 318 1.07 -28.31 10.17
CA ILE A 318 -0.36 -28.46 9.91
C ILE A 318 -0.56 -29.77 9.15
N GLN A 319 -1.11 -30.77 9.84
CA GLN A 319 -1.28 -32.13 9.34
C GLN A 319 -2.72 -32.58 9.49
N LYS A 320 -3.21 -33.37 8.53
CA LYS A 320 -4.48 -34.10 8.71
C LYS A 320 -4.29 -35.35 9.56
N GLN A 321 -3.12 -35.97 9.45
CA GLN A 321 -2.71 -37.15 10.19
C GLN A 321 -1.22 -37.02 10.50
N ALA A 322 -0.83 -37.26 11.75
CA ALA A 322 0.56 -37.32 12.16
C ALA A 322 0.70 -38.37 13.27
N ASP A 323 1.75 -39.18 13.21
CA ASP A 323 2.09 -40.12 14.29
C ASP A 323 2.81 -39.37 15.42
N VAL A 324 2.03 -38.68 16.24
CA VAL A 324 2.45 -37.97 17.45
C VAL A 324 1.51 -38.34 18.60
N GLU A 325 1.87 -37.98 19.82
CA GLU A 325 0.99 -38.16 20.97
C GLU A 325 -0.32 -37.37 20.76
N PRO A 326 -1.51 -37.95 21.04
CA PRO A 326 -2.79 -37.27 20.82
C PRO A 326 -2.89 -35.89 21.50
N SER A 327 -2.25 -35.74 22.65
CA SER A 327 -2.20 -34.46 23.39
C SER A 327 -1.45 -33.35 22.64
N ARG A 328 -0.70 -33.68 21.58
CA ARG A 328 0.08 -32.75 20.76
C ARG A 328 -0.64 -32.38 19.45
N LEU A 329 -1.83 -32.92 19.21
CA LEU A 329 -2.68 -32.54 18.08
C LEU A 329 -3.73 -31.54 18.56
N VAL A 330 -3.66 -30.32 18.04
CA VAL A 330 -4.65 -29.28 18.31
C VAL A 330 -5.49 -29.07 17.05
N PRO A 331 -6.81 -29.28 17.07
CA PRO A 331 -7.66 -29.04 15.90
C PRO A 331 -7.54 -27.59 15.42
N MET A 332 -7.51 -27.40 14.10
CA MET A 332 -7.36 -26.08 13.50
C MET A 332 -8.55 -25.69 12.63
N VAL A 333 -8.81 -24.39 12.60
CA VAL A 333 -9.55 -23.77 11.50
C VAL A 333 -8.55 -23.15 10.53
N THR A 334 -8.60 -23.61 9.28
CA THR A 334 -7.78 -23.12 8.16
C THR A 334 -8.64 -22.31 7.19
N PRO A 335 -8.05 -21.53 6.26
CA PRO A 335 -8.82 -20.85 5.21
C PRO A 335 -9.69 -21.80 4.38
N GLY A 336 -9.29 -23.08 4.24
CA GLY A 336 -10.07 -24.11 3.56
C GLY A 336 -11.41 -24.40 4.25
N ALA A 337 -11.41 -24.40 5.60
CA ALA A 337 -12.57 -24.74 6.43
C ALA A 337 -13.66 -23.65 6.47
N ILE A 338 -13.39 -22.47 5.90
CA ILE A 338 -14.31 -21.32 5.87
C ILE A 338 -14.50 -20.75 4.46
N LYS A 339 -14.38 -21.61 3.44
CA LYS A 339 -14.68 -21.22 2.05
C LYS A 339 -16.18 -20.96 1.86
N GLY A 340 -17.01 -21.80 2.44
CA GLY A 340 -18.47 -21.70 2.41
C GLY A 340 -19.03 -20.68 3.42
N PRO A 341 -20.37 -20.57 3.51
CA PRO A 341 -21.04 -19.66 4.44
C PRO A 341 -20.94 -20.10 5.91
N ARG A 342 -20.51 -21.33 6.16
CA ARG A 342 -20.39 -21.93 7.49
C ARG A 342 -19.03 -22.60 7.64
N PHE A 343 -18.64 -22.80 8.90
CA PHE A 343 -17.45 -23.56 9.24
C PHE A 343 -17.67 -25.06 8.97
N GLU A 344 -16.75 -25.65 8.21
CA GLU A 344 -16.70 -27.08 7.93
C GLU A 344 -15.27 -27.57 8.18
N TRP A 345 -15.07 -28.33 9.25
CA TRP A 345 -13.72 -28.77 9.60
C TRP A 345 -13.15 -29.73 8.56
N THR A 346 -11.97 -29.38 8.03
CA THR A 346 -11.30 -30.11 6.94
C THR A 346 -10.28 -31.16 7.44
N GLY A 347 -10.21 -31.37 8.75
CA GLY A 347 -9.42 -32.42 9.41
C GLY A 347 -8.00 -32.00 9.82
N GLU A 348 -7.60 -30.75 9.58
CA GLU A 348 -6.26 -30.27 9.93
C GLU A 348 -6.10 -30.04 11.43
N HIS A 349 -4.92 -30.43 11.91
CA HIS A 349 -4.43 -30.23 13.26
C HIS A 349 -3.07 -29.54 13.23
N LEU A 350 -2.81 -28.71 14.23
CA LEU A 350 -1.48 -28.25 14.58
C LEU A 350 -0.78 -29.37 15.35
N VAL A 351 0.34 -29.86 14.81
CA VAL A 351 1.32 -30.65 15.56
C VAL A 351 2.05 -29.69 16.49
N SER A 352 1.53 -29.55 17.71
CA SER A 352 1.83 -28.45 18.61
C SER A 352 3.06 -28.74 19.47
N PRO A 353 4.10 -27.87 19.43
CA PRO A 353 5.21 -27.92 20.37
C PRO A 353 4.87 -27.21 21.70
N TRP A 354 3.61 -26.81 21.91
CA TRP A 354 3.19 -25.98 23.05
C TRP A 354 2.32 -26.73 24.04
N HIS A 355 2.52 -26.45 25.32
CA HIS A 355 1.58 -26.76 26.40
C HIS A 355 1.27 -25.46 27.15
N GLY A 356 0.04 -24.99 27.05
CA GLY A 356 -0.32 -23.65 27.48
C GLY A 356 0.46 -22.61 26.65
N ARG A 357 1.22 -21.74 27.33
CA ARG A 357 2.10 -20.73 26.72
C ARG A 357 3.58 -21.15 26.66
N SER A 358 3.91 -22.32 27.17
CA SER A 358 5.28 -22.83 27.25
C SER A 358 5.53 -23.87 26.16
N LEU A 359 6.76 -23.93 25.66
CA LEU A 359 7.19 -25.05 24.83
C LEU A 359 7.31 -26.30 25.70
N VAL A 360 6.95 -27.45 25.15
CA VAL A 360 7.24 -28.73 25.79
C VAL A 360 8.71 -29.08 25.63
N ASP A 361 9.25 -29.84 26.59
CA ASP A 361 10.45 -30.62 26.33
C ASP A 361 10.06 -31.79 25.41
N ILE A 362 10.58 -31.79 24.18
CA ILE A 362 10.28 -32.85 23.22
C ILE A 362 10.86 -34.20 23.66
N ALA A 363 11.81 -34.23 24.59
CA ALA A 363 12.30 -35.49 25.17
C ALA A 363 11.21 -36.28 25.89
N ASP A 364 10.20 -35.60 26.45
CA ASP A 364 9.05 -36.21 27.13
C ASP A 364 8.00 -36.77 26.15
N TYR A 365 8.14 -36.49 24.85
CA TYR A 365 7.19 -36.86 23.80
C TYR A 365 7.92 -37.60 22.66
N PRO A 366 8.21 -38.91 22.80
CA PRO A 366 9.03 -39.66 21.85
C PRO A 366 8.54 -39.60 20.40
N LYS A 367 7.22 -39.62 20.17
CA LYS A 367 6.65 -39.56 18.83
C LYS A 367 6.76 -38.15 18.24
N LEU A 368 6.43 -37.12 19.01
CA LEU A 368 6.62 -35.73 18.62
C LEU A 368 8.09 -35.42 18.29
N ARG A 369 9.02 -35.91 19.11
CA ARG A 369 10.46 -35.78 18.88
C ARG A 369 10.86 -36.40 17.55
N SER A 370 10.49 -37.66 17.34
CA SER A 370 10.75 -38.37 16.08
C SER A 370 10.19 -37.61 14.87
N PHE A 371 8.96 -37.11 14.98
CA PHE A 371 8.31 -36.30 13.95
C PHE A 371 9.11 -35.03 13.61
N TYR A 372 9.54 -34.25 14.60
CA TYR A 372 10.32 -33.03 14.34
C TYR A 372 11.75 -33.31 13.88
N GLU A 373 12.40 -34.36 14.40
CA GLU A 373 13.75 -34.77 13.97
C GLU A 373 13.74 -35.22 12.50
N HIS A 374 12.73 -35.98 12.09
CA HIS A 374 12.51 -36.36 10.70
C HIS A 374 12.42 -35.14 9.76
N HIS A 375 11.81 -34.05 10.23
CA HIS A 375 11.71 -32.77 9.51
C HIS A 375 12.84 -31.77 9.86
N GLY A 376 13.86 -32.23 10.56
CA GLY A 376 14.81 -31.39 11.28
C GLY A 376 15.65 -30.47 10.40
N GLU A 377 16.04 -30.90 9.21
CA GLU A 377 16.81 -30.08 8.25
C GLU A 377 16.02 -28.83 7.86
N ARG A 378 14.75 -29.01 7.46
CA ARG A 378 13.84 -27.93 7.06
C ARG A 378 13.47 -27.03 8.23
N LEU A 379 13.28 -27.60 9.43
CA LEU A 379 12.93 -26.80 10.61
C LEU A 379 14.09 -25.94 11.10
N ARG A 380 15.33 -26.45 11.04
CA ARG A 380 16.56 -25.72 11.42
C ARG A 380 16.97 -24.64 10.41
N SER A 381 16.63 -24.78 9.13
CA SER A 381 16.96 -23.77 8.11
C SER A 381 16.13 -22.48 8.21
N ARG A 382 15.02 -22.49 8.97
CA ARG A 382 14.15 -21.33 9.17
C ARG A 382 14.86 -20.22 9.95
N ASN A 383 14.54 -18.96 9.62
CA ASN A 383 15.11 -17.80 10.30
C ASN A 383 14.83 -17.78 11.82
N VAL A 384 13.66 -18.24 12.27
CA VAL A 384 13.33 -18.34 13.71
C VAL A 384 14.21 -19.36 14.44
N ALA A 385 14.64 -20.43 13.76
CA ALA A 385 15.47 -21.48 14.33
C ALA A 385 16.96 -21.08 14.39
N LYS A 386 17.43 -20.23 13.46
CA LYS A 386 18.81 -19.70 13.49
C LYS A 386 19.10 -18.83 14.72
N ARG A 387 18.05 -18.32 15.38
CA ARG A 387 18.14 -17.39 16.51
C ARG A 387 17.86 -18.02 17.87
N ALA A 388 17.48 -19.30 17.91
CA ALA A 388 17.06 -19.96 19.15
C ALA A 388 17.43 -21.45 19.14
N ALA A 389 17.88 -21.98 20.28
CA ALA A 389 18.18 -23.40 20.44
C ALA A 389 16.95 -24.31 20.24
N THR A 390 15.74 -23.78 20.50
CA THR A 390 14.46 -24.46 20.29
C THR A 390 14.03 -24.44 18.82
N TRP A 391 14.79 -25.08 17.94
CA TRP A 391 14.59 -25.03 16.48
C TRP A 391 13.24 -25.59 16.00
N TRP A 392 12.50 -26.32 16.86
CA TRP A 392 11.18 -26.89 16.61
C TRP A 392 10.00 -25.98 17.02
N ARG A 393 10.27 -24.74 17.45
CA ARG A 393 9.19 -23.79 17.77
C ARG A 393 8.49 -23.25 16.51
N THR A 394 7.24 -22.83 16.64
CA THR A 394 6.56 -21.98 15.65
C THR A 394 7.10 -20.55 15.67
N ILE A 395 6.71 -19.71 14.70
CA ILE A 395 7.07 -18.27 14.72
C ILE A 395 6.38 -17.63 15.93
N ASP A 396 5.06 -17.73 15.98
CA ASP A 396 4.25 -17.17 17.07
C ASP A 396 4.14 -18.15 18.24
N SER A 397 3.86 -17.61 19.43
CA SER A 397 3.49 -18.40 20.60
C SER A 397 2.02 -18.83 20.56
N PHE A 398 1.69 -19.89 21.28
CA PHE A 398 0.33 -20.39 21.41
C PHE A 398 -0.48 -19.62 22.45
N ASN A 399 -1.75 -19.33 22.17
CA ASN A 399 -2.70 -18.68 23.08
C ASN A 399 -3.89 -19.60 23.40
N PRO A 400 -3.86 -20.35 24.52
CA PRO A 400 -4.90 -21.33 24.85
C PRO A 400 -6.32 -20.77 24.91
N SER A 401 -6.47 -19.49 25.30
CA SER A 401 -7.79 -18.86 25.46
C SER A 401 -8.61 -18.81 24.16
N LEU A 402 -7.98 -18.99 23.00
CA LEU A 402 -8.66 -19.05 21.69
C LEU A 402 -9.36 -20.39 21.46
N LEU A 403 -8.91 -21.48 22.10
CA LEU A 403 -9.59 -22.78 22.02
C LEU A 403 -10.82 -22.86 22.91
N GLU A 404 -10.88 -22.06 23.97
CA GLU A 404 -11.88 -22.18 25.03
C GLU A 404 -13.18 -21.41 24.75
N ARG A 405 -13.30 -20.82 23.55
CA ARG A 405 -14.43 -19.95 23.19
C ARG A 405 -14.76 -20.04 21.71
N ASP A 406 -15.98 -19.68 21.39
CA ASP A 406 -16.38 -19.41 20.01
C ASP A 406 -15.63 -18.19 19.48
N LEU A 407 -15.32 -18.22 18.19
CA LEU A 407 -14.65 -17.15 17.48
C LEU A 407 -15.46 -16.78 16.23
N LEU A 408 -15.37 -15.53 15.82
CA LEU A 408 -15.56 -15.19 14.41
C LEU A 408 -14.19 -15.20 13.74
N VAL A 409 -14.11 -15.69 12.51
CA VAL A 409 -12.89 -15.64 11.69
C VAL A 409 -13.18 -15.07 10.31
N MET A 410 -12.19 -14.38 9.75
CA MET A 410 -12.19 -13.91 8.37
C MET A 410 -10.87 -14.28 7.71
N GLN A 411 -10.92 -14.68 6.44
CA GLN A 411 -9.68 -14.84 5.66
C GLN A 411 -9.01 -13.48 5.50
N ASP A 412 -7.69 -13.42 5.71
CA ASP A 412 -6.90 -12.20 5.53
C ASP A 412 -7.13 -11.60 4.13
N MET A 413 -7.06 -12.43 3.09
CA MET A 413 -7.20 -11.99 1.70
C MET A 413 -8.52 -12.46 1.10
N LYS A 414 -9.44 -11.54 0.80
CA LYS A 414 -10.70 -11.85 0.13
C LYS A 414 -11.23 -10.64 -0.65
N LEU A 415 -11.98 -10.89 -1.72
CA LEU A 415 -12.62 -9.81 -2.49
C LEU A 415 -13.67 -9.05 -1.66
N ARG A 416 -14.33 -9.77 -0.75
CA ARG A 416 -15.46 -9.28 0.03
C ARG A 416 -15.36 -9.80 1.47
N SER A 417 -15.85 -9.02 2.43
CA SER A 417 -15.99 -9.41 3.83
C SER A 417 -16.73 -10.75 3.97
N HIS A 418 -16.16 -11.65 4.76
CA HIS A 418 -16.68 -13.01 4.89
C HIS A 418 -16.40 -13.55 6.30
N PRO A 419 -17.05 -13.00 7.33
CA PRO A 419 -17.00 -13.56 8.67
C PRO A 419 -17.67 -14.93 8.70
N VAL A 420 -17.08 -15.85 9.45
CA VAL A 420 -17.63 -17.18 9.73
C VAL A 420 -17.46 -17.48 11.21
N ARG A 421 -18.50 -18.00 11.85
CA ARG A 421 -18.44 -18.44 13.25
C ARG A 421 -17.82 -19.82 13.33
N VAL A 422 -16.88 -19.96 14.26
CA VAL A 422 -16.16 -21.20 14.56
C VAL A 422 -16.40 -21.51 16.04
N PRO A 423 -16.87 -22.72 16.38
CA PRO A 423 -17.08 -23.09 17.77
C PRO A 423 -15.76 -23.22 18.52
N ALA A 424 -15.83 -23.19 19.85
CA ALA A 424 -14.71 -23.55 20.71
C ALA A 424 -14.08 -24.91 20.31
N GLY A 425 -12.76 -25.04 20.51
CA GLY A 425 -11.98 -26.24 20.23
C GLY A 425 -11.12 -26.18 18.96
N PHE A 426 -11.21 -25.10 18.16
CA PHE A 426 -10.44 -24.95 16.92
C PHE A 426 -9.51 -23.74 16.95
N TYR A 427 -8.21 -23.97 16.74
CA TYR A 427 -7.21 -22.90 16.74
C TYR A 427 -7.08 -22.23 15.36
N PRO A 428 -7.06 -20.89 15.27
CA PRO A 428 -6.97 -20.21 13.98
C PRO A 428 -5.56 -20.26 13.37
N HIS A 429 -5.50 -20.59 12.08
CA HIS A 429 -4.32 -20.44 11.23
C HIS A 429 -4.03 -18.95 10.90
N HIS A 430 -2.78 -18.55 10.68
CA HIS A 430 -2.42 -17.16 10.36
C HIS A 430 -3.00 -16.59 9.05
N GLY A 431 -3.57 -17.43 8.19
CA GLY A 431 -4.38 -16.97 7.06
C GLY A 431 -5.73 -16.40 7.49
N LEU A 432 -6.06 -16.45 8.79
CA LEU A 432 -7.31 -16.01 9.38
C LEU A 432 -7.09 -14.93 10.44
N THR A 433 -7.82 -13.84 10.32
CA THR A 433 -8.04 -12.89 11.42
C THR A 433 -9.19 -13.39 12.27
N TRP A 434 -8.99 -13.48 13.58
CA TRP A 434 -10.02 -13.88 14.55
C TRP A 434 -10.56 -12.66 15.31
N PHE A 435 -11.82 -12.77 15.73
CA PHE A 435 -12.52 -11.82 16.58
C PHE A 435 -13.17 -12.57 17.74
N ALA A 436 -13.13 -11.96 18.91
CA ALA A 436 -13.81 -12.44 20.11
C ALA A 436 -14.36 -11.26 20.90
N SER A 437 -15.46 -11.47 21.62
CA SER A 437 -16.00 -10.50 22.55
C SER A 437 -16.64 -11.22 23.72
N ASP A 438 -16.56 -10.61 24.90
CA ASP A 438 -17.27 -11.06 26.09
C ASP A 438 -18.57 -10.23 26.29
N VAL A 439 -18.83 -9.24 25.44
CA VAL A 439 -19.99 -8.31 25.51
C VAL A 439 -20.93 -8.48 24.31
N TRP A 440 -20.39 -8.65 23.10
CA TRP A 440 -21.19 -8.85 21.91
C TRP A 440 -21.75 -10.27 21.81
N ASP A 441 -23.01 -10.39 21.35
CA ASP A 441 -23.45 -11.60 20.67
C ASP A 441 -22.66 -11.74 19.36
N LEU A 442 -22.00 -12.89 19.17
CA LEU A 442 -21.12 -13.10 18.02
C LEU A 442 -21.86 -13.17 16.69
N ASP A 443 -23.14 -13.53 16.65
CA ASP A 443 -23.89 -13.49 15.39
C ASP A 443 -24.26 -12.05 15.02
N VAL A 444 -24.58 -11.21 16.02
CA VAL A 444 -24.79 -9.77 15.82
C VAL A 444 -23.51 -9.10 15.31
N LEU A 445 -22.37 -9.35 15.97
CA LEU A 445 -21.08 -8.86 15.52
C LEU A 445 -20.72 -9.40 14.13
N GLY A 446 -21.01 -10.68 13.87
CA GLY A 446 -20.84 -11.30 12.55
C GLY A 446 -21.64 -10.59 11.46
N GLY A 447 -22.88 -10.18 11.76
CA GLY A 447 -23.71 -9.39 10.86
C GLY A 447 -23.13 -8.00 10.60
N LEU A 448 -22.64 -7.32 11.65
CA LEU A 448 -21.95 -6.04 11.51
C LEU A 448 -20.72 -6.16 10.60
N LEU A 449 -19.87 -7.15 10.84
CA LEU A 449 -18.64 -7.37 10.07
C LEU A 449 -18.94 -7.78 8.62
N LEU A 450 -20.07 -8.44 8.36
CA LEU A 450 -20.52 -8.82 7.01
C LEU A 450 -21.03 -7.62 6.19
N SER A 451 -21.44 -6.54 6.86
CA SER A 451 -22.04 -5.36 6.21
C SER A 451 -21.07 -4.59 5.30
N ASP A 452 -21.63 -3.90 4.30
CA ASP A 452 -20.85 -3.06 3.39
C ASP A 452 -20.25 -1.84 4.11
N ALA A 453 -20.81 -1.40 5.24
CA ALA A 453 -20.23 -0.33 6.04
C ALA A 453 -18.84 -0.71 6.60
N VAL A 454 -18.70 -1.92 7.15
CA VAL A 454 -17.39 -2.41 7.62
C VAL A 454 -16.45 -2.67 6.43
N GLU A 455 -16.95 -3.29 5.36
CA GLU A 455 -16.13 -3.55 4.18
C GLU A 455 -15.57 -2.27 3.55
N ARG A 456 -16.38 -1.22 3.42
CA ARG A 456 -15.97 0.07 2.84
C ARG A 456 -14.84 0.71 3.66
N GLN A 457 -14.94 0.65 4.98
CA GLN A 457 -13.88 1.11 5.87
C GLN A 457 -12.56 0.34 5.68
N VAL A 458 -12.64 -0.98 5.48
CA VAL A 458 -11.47 -1.82 5.18
C VAL A 458 -10.93 -1.50 3.79
N ALA A 459 -11.78 -1.38 2.78
CA ALA A 459 -11.41 -1.11 1.41
C ALA A 459 -10.68 0.23 1.26
N ALA A 460 -11.11 1.25 2.00
CA ALA A 460 -10.46 2.55 2.01
C ALA A 460 -9.08 2.52 2.71
N ARG A 461 -8.91 1.73 3.78
CA ARG A 461 -7.69 1.77 4.60
C ARG A 461 -6.65 0.69 4.25
N CYS A 462 -7.03 -0.35 3.50
CA CYS A 462 -6.13 -1.44 3.16
C CYS A 462 -5.34 -1.16 1.87
N VAL A 463 -4.21 -1.83 1.71
CA VAL A 463 -3.56 -1.94 0.40
C VAL A 463 -4.32 -2.98 -0.42
N ARG A 464 -4.89 -2.56 -1.55
CA ARG A 464 -5.50 -3.48 -2.51
C ARG A 464 -4.44 -4.39 -3.12
N MET A 465 -4.78 -5.67 -3.21
CA MET A 465 -3.97 -6.72 -3.81
C MET A 465 -4.57 -7.14 -5.15
N ARG A 466 -3.76 -7.80 -5.99
CA ARG A 466 -4.09 -8.12 -7.39
C ARG A 466 -5.55 -8.58 -7.56
N GLY A 467 -6.25 -8.00 -8.53
CA GLY A 467 -7.65 -8.31 -8.82
C GLY A 467 -8.66 -7.73 -7.82
N GLY A 468 -8.36 -6.62 -7.17
CA GLY A 468 -9.27 -5.95 -6.22
C GLY A 468 -9.38 -6.64 -4.86
N THR A 469 -8.46 -7.55 -4.53
CA THR A 469 -8.51 -8.32 -3.28
C THR A 469 -8.21 -7.42 -2.08
N LEU A 470 -9.11 -7.41 -1.10
CA LEU A 470 -8.97 -6.67 0.15
C LEU A 470 -8.17 -7.47 1.18
N ARG A 471 -7.52 -6.76 2.11
CA ARG A 471 -6.80 -7.33 3.25
C ARG A 471 -7.50 -7.04 4.58
N PHE A 472 -8.20 -8.03 5.11
CA PHE A 472 -8.83 -8.04 6.43
C PHE A 472 -7.82 -8.38 7.53
N GLN A 473 -6.70 -7.66 7.57
CA GLN A 473 -5.66 -7.86 8.58
C GLN A 473 -5.99 -7.13 9.89
N PRO A 474 -5.50 -7.61 11.05
CA PRO A 474 -5.73 -6.92 12.33
C PRO A 474 -5.27 -5.46 12.33
N THR A 475 -4.18 -5.14 11.61
CA THR A 475 -3.69 -3.76 11.47
C THR A 475 -4.71 -2.84 10.81
N VAL A 476 -5.46 -3.32 9.81
CA VAL A 476 -6.52 -2.56 9.14
C VAL A 476 -7.79 -2.56 9.98
N LEU A 477 -8.19 -3.73 10.48
CA LEU A 477 -9.43 -3.92 11.24
C LEU A 477 -9.44 -3.10 12.53
N ARG A 478 -8.30 -2.91 13.20
CA ARG A 478 -8.20 -2.02 14.37
C ARG A 478 -8.53 -0.56 14.07
N MET A 479 -8.49 -0.14 12.81
CA MET A 479 -8.91 1.21 12.40
C MET A 479 -10.39 1.28 12.04
N VAL A 480 -11.09 0.15 11.92
CA VAL A 480 -12.54 0.13 11.65
C VAL A 480 -13.28 0.65 12.88
N ARG A 481 -14.24 1.54 12.61
CA ARG A 481 -15.14 2.13 13.58
C ARG A 481 -16.49 1.41 13.53
N ILE A 482 -17.03 1.06 14.70
CA ILE A 482 -18.33 0.40 14.83
C ILE A 482 -19.11 1.03 15.99
N PRO A 483 -20.46 0.95 16.03
CA PRO A 483 -21.23 1.35 17.20
C PRO A 483 -20.84 0.56 18.45
N GLN A 484 -21.12 1.12 19.63
CA GLN A 484 -21.09 0.34 20.87
C GLN A 484 -22.22 -0.69 20.88
N PRO A 485 -22.07 -1.84 21.58
CA PRO A 485 -23.15 -2.83 21.72
C PRO A 485 -24.47 -2.22 22.18
N THR A 486 -24.40 -1.25 23.10
CA THR A 486 -25.55 -0.56 23.70
C THR A 486 -26.31 0.34 22.72
N MET A 487 -25.71 0.69 21.58
CA MET A 487 -26.35 1.48 20.53
C MET A 487 -27.16 0.62 19.57
N VAL A 488 -27.02 -0.71 19.63
CA VAL A 488 -27.74 -1.63 18.75
C VAL A 488 -29.07 -2.00 19.38
N SER A 489 -30.17 -1.57 18.73
CA SER A 489 -31.51 -1.92 19.19
C SER A 489 -31.74 -3.44 19.13
N ALA A 490 -32.60 -3.97 20.00
CA ALA A 490 -32.92 -5.40 20.00
C ALA A 490 -33.44 -5.89 18.63
N LYS A 491 -34.22 -5.06 17.92
CA LYS A 491 -34.71 -5.35 16.57
C LYS A 491 -33.54 -5.47 15.58
N THR A 492 -32.67 -4.46 15.56
CA THR A 492 -31.49 -4.44 14.68
C THR A 492 -30.55 -5.60 14.97
N ALA A 493 -30.35 -5.95 16.25
CA ALA A 493 -29.53 -7.09 16.65
C ALA A 493 -30.07 -8.41 16.07
N VAL A 494 -31.39 -8.65 16.16
CA VAL A 494 -32.04 -9.83 15.57
C VAL A 494 -31.86 -9.87 14.04
N GLU A 495 -32.03 -8.73 13.37
CA GLU A 495 -31.86 -8.64 11.92
C GLU A 495 -30.43 -8.93 11.48
N LEU A 496 -29.43 -8.38 12.19
CA LEU A 496 -28.00 -8.64 11.94
C LEU A 496 -27.63 -10.10 12.16
N ALA A 497 -28.03 -10.68 13.29
CA ALA A 497 -27.74 -12.07 13.61
C ALA A 497 -28.39 -13.03 12.59
N SER A 498 -29.64 -12.75 12.20
CA SER A 498 -30.34 -13.52 11.17
C SER A 498 -29.65 -13.42 9.80
N ALA A 499 -29.26 -12.21 9.39
CA ALA A 499 -28.53 -11.98 8.15
C ALA A 499 -27.18 -12.73 8.14
N PHE A 500 -26.44 -12.69 9.24
CA PHE A 500 -25.18 -13.42 9.39
C PHE A 500 -25.36 -14.94 9.26
N ARG A 501 -26.33 -15.54 9.97
CA ARG A 501 -26.61 -16.99 9.89
C ARG A 501 -27.04 -17.44 8.49
N ALA A 502 -27.70 -16.55 7.75
CA ALA A 502 -28.08 -16.76 6.35
C ALA A 502 -26.95 -16.44 5.36
N HIS A 503 -25.83 -15.84 5.82
CA HIS A 503 -24.78 -15.27 4.98
C HIS A 503 -25.31 -14.25 3.96
N ASP A 504 -26.36 -13.52 4.36
CA ASP A 504 -27.03 -12.52 3.51
C ASP A 504 -26.46 -11.13 3.78
N ARG A 505 -25.47 -10.77 2.97
CA ARG A 505 -24.82 -9.45 3.03
C ARG A 505 -25.79 -8.30 2.83
N VAL A 506 -26.73 -8.41 1.89
CA VAL A 506 -27.64 -7.31 1.56
C VAL A 506 -28.50 -6.99 2.78
N ARG A 507 -29.03 -8.03 3.44
CA ARG A 507 -29.77 -7.85 4.70
C ARG A 507 -28.88 -7.32 5.82
N ALA A 508 -27.64 -7.79 5.93
CA ALA A 508 -26.70 -7.28 6.93
C ALA A 508 -26.41 -5.78 6.72
N SER A 509 -26.19 -5.35 5.47
CA SER A 509 -25.99 -3.93 5.12
C SER A 509 -27.22 -3.08 5.42
N ILE A 510 -28.43 -3.56 5.10
CA ILE A 510 -29.68 -2.84 5.39
C ILE A 510 -29.86 -2.68 6.91
N ALA A 511 -29.69 -3.76 7.68
CA ALA A 511 -29.82 -3.72 9.13
C ALA A 511 -28.77 -2.79 9.77
N ALA A 512 -27.54 -2.83 9.25
CA ALA A 512 -26.43 -2.00 9.73
C ALA A 512 -26.57 -0.52 9.35
N ALA A 513 -27.28 -0.16 8.27
CA ALA A 513 -27.33 1.21 7.75
C ALA A 513 -27.73 2.24 8.82
N SER A 514 -28.71 1.91 9.67
CA SER A 514 -29.18 2.79 10.76
C SER A 514 -28.14 3.04 11.88
N LEU A 515 -27.04 2.28 11.91
CA LEU A 515 -26.00 2.37 12.92
C LEU A 515 -24.80 3.23 12.49
N PHE A 516 -24.79 3.69 11.24
CA PHE A 516 -23.73 4.49 10.65
C PHE A 516 -24.31 5.81 10.10
N PRO A 517 -23.50 6.87 9.95
CA PRO A 517 -23.93 8.09 9.29
C PRO A 517 -24.43 7.82 7.86
N GLU A 518 -25.44 8.58 7.44
CA GLU A 518 -25.88 8.61 6.04
C GLU A 518 -24.76 9.18 5.15
N ARG A 519 -24.75 8.77 3.87
CA ARG A 519 -23.73 9.18 2.91
C ARG A 519 -24.03 10.54 2.30
#